data_AF-A0A7C6PCV0-F1
#
_entry.id   AF-A0A7C6PCV0-F1
#
_cell.length_a   1.000
_cell.length_b   1.000
_cell.length_c   1.000
_cell.angle_alpha   90.00
_cell.angle_beta   90.00
_cell.angle_gamma   90.00
#
_symmetry.space_group_name_H-M   'P 1'
#
loop_
_entity.id
_entity.type
_entity.pdbx_description
1 polymer ?
#
loop_
_entity_poly.entity_id
_entity_poly.type
_entity_poly.pdbx_seq_one_letter_code
_entity_poly.pdbx_strand_id
1 'polypeptide(L)'
;MNYKFVPDVKKISYNGQVFCIHKDLTICGSNNRMMHELQEAFRDTLGIDLKLQVVESHEHVLWIGRKGENLTTALPSHEQGYIVNIEADHVWLEAWSEQGLFYGIQTFRQILMQSNGDTLQGLIIKDAPALNYRGLQLDVSRGKVFTIETIEEIVDLMARYKMNVLQLYIEHTFAFEKHSSFCKDVGAITPEFIRQIQKYCKSKYIELQANLQSFGHCNRILTQP
;
A
#
# COMPACT_ATOMS: atom_id res chain seq x y z
N MET A 1 -14.47 -8.55 20.28
CA MET A 1 -13.74 -7.27 20.40
C MET A 1 -13.68 -6.68 19.00
N ASN A 2 -14.06 -5.41 18.82
CA ASN A 2 -14.09 -4.81 17.47
C ASN A 2 -12.67 -4.51 16.98
N TYR A 3 -12.44 -4.67 15.68
CA TYR A 3 -11.17 -4.34 15.03
C TYR A 3 -10.95 -2.82 15.02
N LYS A 4 -9.70 -2.41 15.16
CA LYS A 4 -9.25 -1.02 15.04
C LYS A 4 -8.49 -0.83 13.74
N PHE A 5 -8.60 0.34 13.13
CA PHE A 5 -8.00 0.61 11.82
C PHE A 5 -7.20 1.90 11.83
N VAL A 6 -6.13 1.93 11.04
CA VAL A 6 -5.41 3.16 10.71
C VAL A 6 -5.20 3.18 9.19
N PRO A 7 -5.74 4.16 8.45
CA PRO A 7 -6.76 5.12 8.89
C PRO A 7 -8.08 4.43 9.29
N ASP A 8 -8.94 5.15 10.00
CA ASP A 8 -10.30 4.69 10.31
C ASP A 8 -11.09 4.41 9.02
N VAL A 9 -11.87 3.33 9.03
CA VAL A 9 -12.76 2.96 7.91
C VAL A 9 -14.07 3.75 7.97
N LYS A 10 -14.56 4.23 6.82
CA LYS A 10 -15.79 5.04 6.77
C LYS A 10 -17.04 4.31 7.25
N LYS A 11 -17.21 3.04 6.88
CA LYS A 11 -18.37 2.22 7.28
C LYS A 11 -17.93 0.78 7.56
N ILE A 12 -18.34 0.27 8.71
CA ILE A 12 -18.17 -1.13 9.12
C ILE A 12 -19.47 -1.63 9.74
N SER A 13 -19.84 -2.88 9.47
CA SER A 13 -20.98 -3.55 10.10
C SER A 13 -20.64 -5.02 10.34
N TYR A 14 -20.86 -5.50 11.56
CA TYR A 14 -20.61 -6.89 11.95
C TYR A 14 -21.87 -7.72 11.73
N ASN A 15 -21.72 -8.94 11.19
CA ASN A 15 -22.84 -9.84 10.90
C ASN A 15 -22.97 -10.98 11.94
N GLY A 16 -22.07 -11.06 12.93
CA GLY A 16 -22.08 -12.08 13.99
C GLY A 16 -21.59 -13.46 13.56
N GLN A 17 -21.22 -13.63 12.28
CA GLN A 17 -20.65 -14.87 11.77
C GLN A 17 -19.16 -14.96 12.10
N VAL A 18 -18.58 -16.13 11.85
CA VAL A 18 -17.15 -16.41 12.04
C VAL A 18 -16.64 -17.17 10.83
N PHE A 19 -15.58 -16.67 10.22
CA PHE A 19 -14.83 -17.36 9.17
C PHE A 19 -13.64 -18.10 9.81
N CYS A 20 -13.47 -19.38 9.48
CA CYS A 20 -12.36 -20.20 9.97
C CYS A 20 -11.20 -20.18 8.97
N ILE A 21 -10.00 -19.89 9.46
CA ILE A 21 -8.78 -19.89 8.65
C ILE A 21 -8.19 -21.30 8.67
N HIS A 22 -8.01 -21.88 7.48
CA HIS A 22 -7.33 -23.17 7.30
C HIS A 22 -6.19 -23.03 6.28
N LYS A 23 -5.15 -23.86 6.41
CA LYS A 23 -3.95 -23.78 5.55
C LYS A 23 -4.20 -24.26 4.11
N ASP A 24 -5.28 -24.98 3.88
CA ASP A 24 -5.72 -25.47 2.57
C ASP A 24 -6.65 -24.48 1.84
N LEU A 25 -7.03 -23.37 2.50
CA LEU A 25 -7.73 -22.29 1.84
C LEU A 25 -6.94 -21.78 0.63
N THR A 26 -7.69 -21.32 -0.36
CA THR A 26 -7.17 -20.88 -1.65
C THR A 26 -7.65 -19.47 -1.91
N ILE A 27 -6.73 -18.59 -2.30
CA ILE A 27 -7.03 -17.26 -2.82
C ILE A 27 -7.35 -17.41 -4.31
N CYS A 28 -8.51 -16.91 -4.71
CA CYS A 28 -9.02 -16.95 -6.06
C CYS A 28 -9.16 -15.54 -6.63
N GLY A 29 -8.85 -15.38 -7.91
CA GLY A 29 -9.00 -14.13 -8.65
C GLY A 29 -8.40 -14.21 -10.05
N SER A 30 -8.49 -13.12 -10.80
CA SER A 30 -7.88 -12.98 -12.14
C SER A 30 -6.56 -12.20 -12.13
N ASN A 31 -6.35 -11.35 -11.13
CA ASN A 31 -5.17 -10.49 -11.02
C ASN A 31 -4.07 -11.13 -10.15
N ASN A 32 -3.07 -11.74 -10.81
CA ASN A 32 -1.95 -12.42 -10.14
C ASN A 32 -1.23 -11.55 -9.11
N ARG A 33 -0.99 -10.27 -9.42
CA ARG A 33 -0.26 -9.37 -8.52
C ARG A 33 -1.05 -9.15 -7.23
N MET A 34 -2.35 -8.89 -7.34
CA MET A 34 -3.21 -8.67 -6.16
C MET A 34 -3.42 -9.95 -5.35
N MET A 35 -3.48 -11.11 -6.01
CA MET A 35 -3.50 -12.41 -5.33
C MET A 35 -2.24 -12.63 -4.49
N HIS A 36 -1.05 -12.31 -5.04
CA HIS A 36 0.21 -12.40 -4.31
C HIS A 36 0.30 -11.38 -3.14
N GLU A 37 -0.19 -10.16 -3.31
CA GLU A 37 -0.23 -9.17 -2.22
C GLU A 37 -1.13 -9.65 -1.07
N LEU A 38 -2.26 -10.30 -1.38
CA LEU A 38 -3.13 -10.91 -0.36
C LEU A 38 -2.45 -12.11 0.31
N GLN A 39 -1.78 -12.97 -0.45
CA GLN A 39 -1.01 -14.10 0.09
C GLN A 39 0.10 -13.63 1.03
N GLU A 40 0.83 -12.58 0.64
CA GLU A 40 1.85 -11.94 1.46
C GLU A 40 1.26 -11.40 2.76
N ALA A 41 0.06 -10.81 2.74
CA ALA A 41 -0.63 -10.39 3.95
C ALA A 41 -0.87 -11.56 4.93
N PHE A 42 -1.27 -12.75 4.45
CA PHE A 42 -1.39 -13.95 5.30
C PHE A 42 -0.03 -14.43 5.81
N ARG A 43 0.98 -14.45 4.94
CA ARG A 43 2.32 -14.92 5.28
C ARG A 43 2.95 -14.06 6.37
N ASP A 44 2.90 -12.74 6.23
CA ASP A 44 3.55 -11.82 7.16
C ASP A 44 2.84 -11.72 8.51
N THR A 45 1.51 -11.89 8.52
CA THR A 45 0.73 -11.70 9.74
C THR A 45 0.51 -13.00 10.50
N LEU A 46 0.25 -14.10 9.80
CA LEU A 46 -0.12 -15.40 10.39
C LEU A 46 0.89 -16.51 10.11
N GLY A 47 1.91 -16.27 9.27
CA GLY A 47 2.85 -17.32 8.87
C GLY A 47 2.20 -18.40 7.98
N ILE A 48 1.08 -18.10 7.33
CA ILE A 48 0.33 -19.03 6.49
C ILE A 48 0.54 -18.68 5.02
N ASP A 49 0.95 -19.67 4.23
CA ASP A 49 1.11 -19.52 2.78
C ASP A 49 -0.07 -20.21 2.07
N LEU A 50 -1.09 -19.43 1.73
CA LEU A 50 -2.29 -19.94 1.07
C LEU A 50 -2.02 -20.28 -0.40
N LYS A 51 -2.77 -21.24 -0.94
CA LYS A 51 -2.69 -21.57 -2.37
C LYS A 51 -3.29 -20.46 -3.20
N LEU A 52 -2.79 -20.30 -4.43
CA LEU A 52 -3.34 -19.38 -5.42
C LEU A 52 -4.03 -20.16 -6.53
N GLN A 53 -5.22 -19.73 -6.93
CA GLN A 53 -5.94 -20.29 -8.07
C GLN A 53 -6.45 -19.16 -8.97
N VAL A 54 -5.84 -19.06 -10.15
CA VAL A 54 -6.27 -18.10 -11.16
C VAL A 54 -7.57 -18.58 -11.79
N VAL A 55 -8.58 -17.72 -11.82
CA VAL A 55 -9.91 -18.02 -12.30
C VAL A 55 -10.50 -16.83 -13.05
N GLU A 56 -11.31 -17.11 -14.08
CA GLU A 56 -12.07 -16.06 -14.75
C GLU A 56 -13.02 -15.38 -13.77
N SER A 57 -12.87 -14.06 -13.64
CA SER A 57 -13.58 -13.22 -12.69
C SER A 57 -13.50 -11.76 -13.16
N HIS A 58 -14.22 -10.86 -12.48
CA HIS A 58 -14.04 -9.42 -12.70
C HIS A 58 -12.61 -9.02 -12.28
N GLU A 59 -12.05 -8.02 -12.96
CA GLU A 59 -10.61 -7.68 -12.88
C GLU A 59 -10.14 -7.28 -11.47
N HIS A 60 -11.04 -6.75 -10.65
CA HIS A 60 -10.73 -6.15 -9.35
C HIS A 60 -11.47 -6.84 -8.20
N VAL A 61 -11.57 -8.17 -8.30
CA VAL A 61 -12.22 -9.04 -7.31
C VAL A 61 -11.25 -10.14 -6.87
N LEU A 62 -11.17 -10.37 -5.56
CA LEU A 62 -10.49 -11.51 -4.95
C LEU A 62 -11.42 -12.18 -3.93
N TRP A 63 -11.30 -13.49 -3.77
CA TRP A 63 -11.97 -14.18 -2.67
C TRP A 63 -11.17 -15.36 -2.12
N ILE A 64 -11.55 -15.79 -0.92
CA ILE A 64 -11.03 -16.98 -0.24
C ILE A 64 -12.21 -17.83 0.19
N GLY A 65 -12.10 -19.15 0.03
CA GLY A 65 -13.16 -20.08 0.40
C GLY A 65 -14.16 -20.28 -0.74
N ARG A 66 -15.45 -20.43 -0.41
CA ARG A 66 -16.49 -20.58 -1.43
C ARG A 66 -16.52 -19.33 -2.31
N LYS A 67 -16.78 -19.49 -3.61
CA LYS A 67 -17.04 -18.32 -4.46
C LYS A 67 -18.23 -17.58 -3.89
N GLY A 68 -17.97 -16.40 -3.32
CA GLY A 68 -19.02 -15.50 -2.86
C GLY A 68 -19.96 -15.18 -4.02
N GLU A 69 -21.25 -15.06 -3.72
CA GLU A 69 -22.17 -14.44 -4.67
C GLU A 69 -21.80 -12.96 -4.81
N ASN A 70 -22.03 -12.37 -5.99
CA ASN A 70 -21.83 -10.93 -6.19
C ASN A 70 -22.48 -10.17 -5.03
N LEU A 71 -21.71 -9.30 -4.37
CA LEU A 71 -22.24 -8.46 -3.32
C LEU A 71 -23.46 -7.71 -3.86
N THR A 72 -24.61 -7.85 -3.21
CA THR A 72 -25.83 -7.07 -3.51
C THR A 72 -25.67 -5.58 -3.19
N THR A 73 -24.48 -5.19 -2.76
CA THR A 73 -24.13 -3.89 -2.23
C THR A 73 -23.27 -3.15 -3.25
N ALA A 74 -23.61 -1.89 -3.51
CA ALA A 74 -22.82 -1.05 -4.41
C ALA A 74 -21.46 -0.68 -3.79
N LEU A 75 -20.41 -0.70 -4.63
CA LEU A 75 -19.10 -0.16 -4.33
C LEU A 75 -19.15 1.34 -4.03
N PRO A 76 -18.26 1.88 -3.19
CA PRO A 76 -18.11 3.32 -3.01
C PRO A 76 -17.86 4.02 -4.35
N SER A 77 -18.49 5.17 -4.60
CA SER A 77 -18.32 5.96 -5.82
C SER A 77 -17.01 6.75 -5.84
N HIS A 78 -15.89 6.04 -5.75
CA HIS A 78 -14.53 6.58 -5.72
C HIS A 78 -13.55 5.52 -6.27
N GLU A 79 -12.59 5.90 -7.13
CA GLU A 79 -11.67 4.93 -7.77
C GLU A 79 -10.80 4.16 -6.77
N GLN A 80 -10.32 4.84 -5.73
CA GLN A 80 -9.57 4.25 -4.61
C GLN A 80 -10.46 3.54 -3.56
N GLY A 81 -11.78 3.44 -3.81
CA GLY A 81 -12.74 2.83 -2.90
C GLY A 81 -12.78 1.31 -3.04
N TYR A 82 -13.14 0.63 -1.94
CA TYR A 82 -13.17 -0.82 -1.87
C TYR A 82 -14.21 -1.35 -0.89
N ILE A 83 -14.49 -2.65 -0.99
CA ILE A 83 -15.26 -3.44 -0.04
C ILE A 83 -14.41 -4.59 0.46
N VAL A 84 -14.52 -4.87 1.76
CA VAL A 84 -14.07 -6.13 2.38
C VAL A 84 -15.30 -6.77 3.02
N ASN A 85 -15.64 -7.98 2.63
CA ASN A 85 -16.75 -8.76 3.18
C ASN A 85 -16.23 -10.10 3.72
N ILE A 86 -16.60 -10.43 4.94
CA ILE A 86 -16.24 -11.67 5.63
C ILE A 86 -17.54 -12.32 6.08
N GLU A 87 -17.84 -13.48 5.50
CA GLU A 87 -18.96 -14.35 5.87
C GLU A 87 -18.42 -15.68 6.40
N ALA A 88 -19.29 -16.57 6.85
CA ALA A 88 -18.89 -17.84 7.46
C ALA A 88 -18.11 -18.76 6.51
N ASP A 89 -18.39 -18.71 5.20
CA ASP A 89 -17.82 -19.61 4.20
C ASP A 89 -16.87 -18.93 3.20
N HIS A 90 -16.75 -17.60 3.24
CA HIS A 90 -15.88 -16.87 2.33
C HIS A 90 -15.41 -15.50 2.85
N VAL A 91 -14.28 -15.06 2.29
CA VAL A 91 -13.81 -13.67 2.35
C VAL A 91 -13.84 -13.10 0.94
N TRP A 92 -14.37 -11.91 0.75
CA TRP A 92 -14.51 -11.24 -0.55
C TRP A 92 -13.94 -9.82 -0.49
N LEU A 93 -13.07 -9.49 -1.44
CA LEU A 93 -12.51 -8.15 -1.62
C LEU A 93 -12.82 -7.67 -3.03
N GLU A 94 -13.32 -6.45 -3.15
CA GLU A 94 -13.75 -5.89 -4.42
C GLU A 94 -13.53 -4.37 -4.48
N ALA A 95 -13.20 -3.87 -5.67
CA ALA A 95 -12.99 -2.44 -5.92
C ALA A 95 -13.27 -2.05 -7.38
N TRP A 96 -13.31 -0.75 -7.67
CA TRP A 96 -13.40 -0.22 -9.04
C TRP A 96 -12.06 -0.22 -9.78
N SER A 97 -10.95 -0.31 -9.06
CA SER A 97 -9.61 -0.25 -9.62
C SER A 97 -8.65 -1.17 -8.86
N GLU A 98 -7.53 -1.50 -9.50
CA GLU A 98 -6.48 -2.28 -8.84
C GLU A 98 -5.88 -1.55 -7.62
N GLN A 99 -5.83 -0.20 -7.63
CA GLN A 99 -5.41 0.60 -6.47
C GLN A 99 -6.42 0.50 -5.32
N GLY A 100 -7.72 0.54 -5.62
CA GLY A 100 -8.77 0.35 -4.62
C GLY A 100 -8.68 -1.05 -4.01
N LEU A 101 -8.50 -2.08 -4.84
CA LEU A 101 -8.36 -3.46 -4.38
C LEU A 101 -7.12 -3.62 -3.48
N PHE A 102 -6.00 -3.03 -3.87
CA PHE A 102 -4.78 -2.98 -3.06
C PHE A 102 -5.05 -2.37 -1.68
N TYR A 103 -5.79 -1.25 -1.59
CA TYR A 103 -6.19 -0.67 -0.30
C TYR A 103 -7.13 -1.57 0.50
N GLY A 104 -8.03 -2.30 -0.16
CA GLY A 104 -8.83 -3.35 0.49
C GLY A 104 -7.98 -4.42 1.15
N ILE A 105 -6.92 -4.87 0.46
CA ILE A 105 -5.96 -5.82 1.01
C ILE A 105 -5.24 -5.24 2.22
N GLN A 106 -4.83 -3.96 2.20
CA GLN A 106 -4.17 -3.33 3.35
C GLN A 106 -5.10 -3.21 4.58
N THR A 107 -6.40 -2.99 4.37
CA THR A 107 -7.39 -3.06 5.45
C THR A 107 -7.55 -4.48 5.97
N PHE A 108 -7.65 -5.45 5.07
CA PHE A 108 -7.74 -6.85 5.47
C PHE A 108 -6.49 -7.34 6.21
N ARG A 109 -5.29 -6.87 5.84
CA ARG A 109 -4.05 -7.12 6.58
C ARG A 109 -4.15 -6.66 8.04
N GLN A 110 -4.75 -5.51 8.31
CA GLN A 110 -4.97 -5.03 9.68
C GLN A 110 -5.96 -5.90 10.46
N ILE A 111 -6.95 -6.50 9.77
CA ILE A 111 -7.85 -7.50 10.37
C ILE A 111 -7.04 -8.74 10.78
N LEU A 112 -6.20 -9.27 9.88
CA LEU A 112 -5.35 -10.43 10.17
C LEU A 112 -4.42 -10.20 11.37
N MET A 113 -3.79 -9.02 11.45
CA MET A 113 -2.91 -8.62 12.57
C MET A 113 -3.60 -8.60 13.93
N GLN A 114 -4.93 -8.48 13.94
CA GLN A 114 -5.75 -8.44 15.17
C GLN A 114 -6.54 -9.74 15.38
N SER A 115 -6.37 -10.72 14.50
CA SER A 115 -6.99 -12.03 14.64
C SER A 115 -6.21 -12.90 15.63
N ASN A 116 -6.87 -13.91 16.18
CA ASN A 116 -6.22 -14.92 17.02
C ASN A 116 -5.54 -16.02 16.17
N GLY A 117 -5.39 -15.83 14.86
CA GLY A 117 -4.74 -16.77 13.92
C GLY A 117 -5.68 -17.78 13.25
N ASP A 118 -6.74 -18.20 13.94
CA ASP A 118 -7.59 -19.30 13.47
C ASP A 118 -8.97 -18.84 12.96
N THR A 119 -9.42 -17.65 13.35
CA THR A 119 -10.77 -17.18 13.04
C THR A 119 -10.83 -15.68 12.80
N LEU A 120 -11.75 -15.26 11.93
CA LEU A 120 -12.09 -13.86 11.66
C LEU A 120 -13.56 -13.61 11.99
N GLN A 121 -13.85 -12.51 12.69
CA GLN A 121 -15.21 -12.02 12.85
C GLN A 121 -15.80 -11.58 11.51
N GLY A 122 -17.00 -12.06 11.20
CA GLY A 122 -17.74 -11.70 10.01
C GLY A 122 -18.19 -10.24 10.03
N LEU A 123 -17.99 -9.57 8.91
CA LEU A 123 -18.19 -8.13 8.76
C LEU A 123 -18.29 -7.72 7.29
N ILE A 124 -18.79 -6.50 7.08
CA ILE A 124 -18.65 -5.77 5.82
C ILE A 124 -18.07 -4.39 6.10
N ILE A 125 -17.02 -4.04 5.35
CA ILE A 125 -16.41 -2.71 5.32
C ILE A 125 -16.64 -2.09 3.95
N LYS A 126 -17.09 -0.83 3.93
CA LYS A 126 -17.12 0.01 2.72
C LYS A 126 -16.30 1.24 3.00
N ASP A 127 -15.23 1.44 2.24
CA ASP A 127 -14.30 2.51 2.53
C ASP A 127 -13.72 3.16 1.27
N ALA A 128 -13.36 4.43 1.42
CA ALA A 128 -12.74 5.26 0.40
C ALA A 128 -12.08 6.44 1.08
N PRO A 129 -10.97 6.99 0.56
CA PRO A 129 -10.31 8.12 1.19
C PRO A 129 -11.17 9.39 1.20
N ALA A 130 -10.87 10.31 2.11
CA ALA A 130 -11.45 11.66 2.10
C ALA A 130 -10.66 12.62 1.19
N LEU A 131 -9.35 12.39 1.05
CA LEU A 131 -8.43 13.17 0.23
C LEU A 131 -7.78 12.26 -0.80
N ASN A 132 -7.74 12.69 -2.07
CA ASN A 132 -7.12 11.93 -3.16
C ASN A 132 -5.61 11.72 -2.97
N TYR A 133 -4.95 12.69 -2.33
CA TYR A 133 -3.51 12.71 -2.11
C TYR A 133 -3.21 12.72 -0.61
N ARG A 134 -2.39 11.77 -0.16
CA ARG A 134 -2.03 11.54 1.24
C ARG A 134 -0.52 11.32 1.28
N GLY A 135 0.21 12.38 1.59
CA GLY A 135 1.64 12.46 1.28
C GLY A 135 2.57 12.47 2.49
N LEU A 136 3.81 12.04 2.25
CA LEU A 136 4.95 12.22 3.13
C LEU A 136 6.03 13.02 2.39
N GLN A 137 6.54 14.08 3.00
CA GLN A 137 7.75 14.76 2.53
C GLN A 137 8.94 14.28 3.34
N LEU A 138 9.91 13.65 2.68
CA LEU A 138 11.16 13.18 3.27
C LEU A 138 12.29 14.14 2.93
N ASP A 139 12.92 14.71 3.96
CA ASP A 139 14.10 15.55 3.80
C ASP A 139 15.34 14.70 3.56
N VAL A 140 15.88 14.79 2.34
CA VAL A 140 17.09 14.09 1.91
C VAL A 140 18.24 15.06 1.68
N SER A 141 18.20 16.23 2.33
CA SER A 141 19.16 17.32 2.17
C SER A 141 19.84 17.74 3.48
N ARG A 142 19.35 17.29 4.64
CA ARG A 142 19.91 17.63 5.96
C ARG A 142 20.70 16.46 6.57
N GLY A 143 21.81 16.11 5.93
CA GLY A 143 22.72 15.07 6.41
C GLY A 143 23.07 14.07 5.32
N LYS A 144 23.32 12.82 5.72
CA LYS A 144 23.55 11.73 4.76
C LYS A 144 22.24 11.31 4.12
N VAL A 145 22.26 11.07 2.81
CA VAL A 145 21.12 10.52 2.08
C VAL A 145 20.83 9.09 2.56
N PHE A 146 19.55 8.77 2.75
CA PHE A 146 19.09 7.42 3.11
C PHE A 146 19.45 6.40 2.03
N THR A 147 19.69 5.15 2.42
CA THR A 147 19.88 4.08 1.45
C THR A 147 18.58 3.79 0.71
N ILE A 148 18.66 3.10 -0.43
CA ILE A 148 17.46 2.73 -1.19
C ILE A 148 16.57 1.82 -0.34
N GLU A 149 17.16 0.86 0.36
CA GLU A 149 16.44 -0.09 1.21
C GLU A 149 15.66 0.64 2.30
N THR A 150 16.24 1.68 2.90
CA THR A 150 15.54 2.49 3.91
C THR A 150 14.34 3.22 3.31
N ILE A 151 14.45 3.73 2.08
CA ILE A 151 13.34 4.39 1.39
C ILE A 151 12.26 3.38 0.99
N GLU A 152 12.65 2.18 0.55
CA GLU A 152 11.71 1.09 0.26
C GLU A 152 10.92 0.69 1.51
N GLU A 153 11.55 0.58 2.68
CA GLU A 153 10.87 0.32 3.96
C GLU A 153 9.85 1.43 4.31
N ILE A 154 10.19 2.70 4.05
CA ILE A 154 9.27 3.83 4.23
C ILE A 154 8.08 3.71 3.26
N VAL A 155 8.33 3.37 2.00
CA VAL A 155 7.29 3.18 0.97
C VAL A 155 6.35 2.03 1.36
N ASP A 156 6.87 0.93 1.89
CA ASP A 156 6.05 -0.18 2.39
C ASP A 156 5.18 0.26 3.57
N LEU A 157 5.73 1.03 4.51
CA LEU A 157 4.96 1.59 5.63
C LEU A 157 3.85 2.53 5.14
N MET A 158 4.18 3.41 4.21
CA MET A 158 3.21 4.31 3.57
C MET A 158 2.08 3.52 2.90
N ALA A 159 2.42 2.46 2.17
CA ALA A 159 1.46 1.60 1.49
C ALA A 159 0.50 0.92 2.46
N ARG A 160 1.00 0.37 3.58
CA ARG A 160 0.17 -0.23 4.65
C ARG A 160 -0.88 0.73 5.22
N TYR A 161 -0.54 2.01 5.29
CA TYR A 161 -1.44 3.08 5.75
C TYR A 161 -2.15 3.82 4.61
N LYS A 162 -2.09 3.29 3.39
CA LYS A 162 -2.76 3.82 2.20
C LYS A 162 -2.34 5.24 1.84
N MET A 163 -1.14 5.67 2.26
CA MET A 163 -0.51 6.90 1.75
C MET A 163 -0.06 6.67 0.31
N ASN A 164 -0.09 7.72 -0.51
CA ASN A 164 0.08 7.58 -1.97
C ASN A 164 0.90 8.67 -2.64
N VAL A 165 1.55 9.55 -1.86
CA VAL A 165 2.47 10.54 -2.39
C VAL A 165 3.75 10.55 -1.56
N LEU A 166 4.89 10.33 -2.18
CA LEU A 166 6.20 10.54 -1.56
C LEU A 166 6.85 11.73 -2.23
N GLN A 167 7.28 12.72 -1.44
CA GLN A 167 8.09 13.84 -1.91
C GLN A 167 9.49 13.73 -1.31
N LEU A 168 10.51 13.74 -2.15
CA LEU A 168 11.88 13.90 -1.69
C LEU A 168 12.25 15.38 -1.75
N TYR A 169 12.44 15.98 -0.58
CA TYR A 169 12.88 17.36 -0.46
C TYR A 169 14.39 17.44 -0.72
N ILE A 170 14.72 18.01 -1.87
CA ILE A 170 16.07 18.08 -2.43
C ILE A 170 16.52 19.54 -2.50
N GLU A 171 17.69 19.81 -1.94
CA GLU A 171 18.47 21.02 -2.15
C GLU A 171 19.71 20.65 -3.00
N HIS A 172 20.81 20.31 -2.34
CA HIS A 172 22.14 20.11 -2.93
C HIS A 172 22.51 18.64 -3.15
N THR A 173 21.70 17.69 -2.68
CA THR A 173 22.05 16.26 -2.66
C THR A 173 21.88 15.57 -4.01
N PHE A 174 21.22 16.21 -4.98
CA PHE A 174 21.13 15.68 -6.33
C PHE A 174 22.45 15.85 -7.10
N ALA A 175 22.86 14.79 -7.78
CA ALA A 175 24.07 14.75 -8.60
C ALA A 175 23.85 15.40 -9.97
N PHE A 176 23.84 16.73 -10.01
CA PHE A 176 23.78 17.48 -11.27
C PHE A 176 25.03 17.22 -12.10
N GLU A 177 24.85 16.84 -13.38
CA GLU A 177 25.96 16.48 -14.28
C GLU A 177 27.05 17.56 -14.37
N LYS A 178 26.64 18.83 -14.45
CA LYS A 178 27.56 19.98 -14.52
C LYS A 178 28.08 20.47 -13.17
N HIS A 179 27.46 20.04 -12.06
CA HIS A 179 27.72 20.58 -10.72
C HIS A 179 27.75 19.46 -9.66
N SER A 180 28.50 18.39 -9.93
CA SER A 180 28.62 17.23 -9.05
C SER A 180 29.27 17.56 -7.70
N SER A 181 29.94 18.70 -7.58
CA SER A 181 30.51 19.21 -6.32
C SER A 181 29.43 19.52 -5.27
N PHE A 182 28.19 19.82 -5.66
CA PHE A 182 27.12 20.20 -4.71
C PHE A 182 26.79 19.09 -3.71
N CYS A 183 26.81 17.83 -4.15
CA CYS A 183 26.50 16.66 -3.34
C CYS A 183 27.75 15.98 -2.74
N LYS A 184 28.91 16.65 -2.74
CA LYS A 184 30.14 16.11 -2.17
C LYS A 184 29.96 15.79 -0.67
N ASP A 185 30.44 14.63 -0.24
CA ASP A 185 30.47 14.15 1.17
C ASP A 185 29.12 13.88 1.86
N VAL A 186 27.99 13.98 1.15
CA VAL A 186 26.63 13.80 1.73
C VAL A 186 25.87 12.58 1.21
N GLY A 187 26.46 11.83 0.25
CA GLY A 187 25.76 10.79 -0.48
C GLY A 187 24.96 11.41 -1.63
N ALA A 188 25.21 10.95 -2.85
CA ALA A 188 24.68 11.56 -4.06
C ALA A 188 23.38 10.88 -4.48
N ILE A 189 22.31 11.67 -4.65
CA ILE A 189 21.08 11.22 -5.31
C ILE A 189 21.31 11.29 -6.81
N THR A 190 21.48 10.13 -7.44
CA THR A 190 21.67 10.03 -8.89
C THR A 190 20.32 9.92 -9.62
N PRO A 191 20.27 10.19 -10.94
CA PRO A 191 19.09 9.88 -11.74
C PRO A 191 18.64 8.42 -11.62
N GLU A 192 19.58 7.47 -11.54
CA GLU A 192 19.32 6.04 -11.40
C GLU A 192 18.65 5.73 -10.06
N PHE A 193 19.11 6.34 -8.97
CA PHE A 193 18.50 6.24 -7.65
C PHE A 193 17.03 6.69 -7.67
N ILE A 194 16.74 7.85 -8.28
CA ILE A 194 15.38 8.36 -8.43
C ILE A 194 14.51 7.40 -9.25
N ARG A 195 15.02 6.87 -10.37
CA ARG A 195 14.28 5.91 -11.21
C ARG A 195 13.97 4.61 -10.46
N GLN A 196 14.90 4.11 -9.64
CA GLN A 196 14.68 2.92 -8.82
C GLN A 196 13.56 3.14 -7.80
N ILE A 197 13.63 4.24 -7.04
CA ILE A 197 12.59 4.59 -6.05
C ILE A 197 11.24 4.82 -6.75
N GLN A 198 11.21 5.51 -7.89
CA GLN A 198 9.99 5.75 -8.64
C GLN A 198 9.33 4.44 -9.07
N LYS A 199 10.12 3.47 -9.57
CA LYS A 199 9.64 2.14 -9.94
C LYS A 199 9.05 1.42 -8.73
N TYR A 200 9.73 1.46 -7.59
CA TYR A 200 9.27 0.82 -6.36
C TYR A 200 7.99 1.47 -5.81
N CYS A 201 7.94 2.81 -5.71
CA CYS A 201 6.75 3.57 -5.32
C CYS A 201 5.53 3.20 -6.20
N LYS A 202 5.72 3.14 -7.53
CA LYS A 202 4.65 2.76 -8.46
C LYS A 202 4.12 1.35 -8.19
N SER A 203 5.00 0.42 -7.81
CA SER A 203 4.61 -0.95 -7.43
C SER A 203 3.78 -1.03 -6.15
N LYS A 204 3.66 0.06 -5.38
CA LYS A 204 2.83 0.17 -4.18
C LYS A 204 1.79 1.30 -4.27
N TYR A 205 1.49 1.75 -5.50
CA TYR A 205 0.52 2.83 -5.77
C TYR A 205 0.85 4.17 -5.10
N ILE A 206 2.15 4.46 -4.96
CA ILE A 206 2.67 5.72 -4.45
C ILE A 206 3.26 6.50 -5.62
N GLU A 207 2.86 7.75 -5.74
CA GLU A 207 3.43 8.71 -6.68
C GLU A 207 4.68 9.35 -6.07
N LEU A 208 5.81 9.26 -6.76
CA LEU A 208 7.02 10.01 -6.40
C LEU A 208 6.94 11.40 -7.04
N GLN A 209 6.82 12.42 -6.21
CA GLN A 209 6.76 13.82 -6.62
C GLN A 209 8.10 14.52 -6.40
N ALA A 210 8.57 15.24 -7.42
CA ALA A 210 9.81 16.00 -7.34
C ALA A 210 9.62 17.26 -6.47
N ASN A 211 10.57 17.52 -5.58
CA ASN A 211 10.63 18.73 -4.78
C ASN A 211 12.09 19.23 -4.71
N LEU A 212 12.48 20.06 -5.69
CA LEU A 212 13.79 20.69 -5.75
C LEU A 212 13.67 22.16 -5.33
N GLN A 213 14.43 22.56 -4.31
CA GLN A 213 14.47 23.94 -3.83
C GLN A 213 15.25 24.83 -4.79
N SER A 214 14.66 25.96 -5.20
CA SER A 214 15.17 26.80 -6.29
C SER A 214 15.42 28.28 -5.93
N PHE A 215 14.68 28.85 -4.99
CA PHE A 215 14.78 30.28 -4.63
C PHE A 215 15.20 30.54 -3.18
N GLY A 216 15.43 29.48 -2.41
CA GLY A 216 15.84 29.52 -1.01
C GLY A 216 16.52 28.21 -0.63
N HIS A 217 17.11 28.16 0.56
CA HIS A 217 17.85 26.98 1.03
C HIS A 217 19.04 26.56 0.13
N CYS A 218 19.58 27.48 -0.66
CA CYS A 218 20.67 27.21 -1.58
C CYS A 218 22.06 27.48 -0.99
N ASN A 219 22.23 27.63 0.33
CA ASN A 219 23.51 28.04 0.94
C ASN A 219 24.66 27.15 0.48
N ARG A 220 24.47 25.82 0.49
CA ARG A 220 25.52 24.89 0.04
C ARG A 220 25.77 24.93 -1.47
N ILE A 221 24.77 25.28 -2.27
CA ILE A 221 24.94 25.45 -3.73
C ILE A 221 25.71 26.73 -4.03
N LEU A 222 25.36 27.84 -3.37
CA LEU A 222 25.89 29.18 -3.63
C LEU A 222 27.24 29.47 -2.97
N THR A 223 27.69 28.61 -2.05
CA THR A 223 29.01 28.74 -1.39
C THR A 223 30.08 27.84 -2.00
N GLN A 224 29.71 26.98 -2.96
CA GLN A 224 30.69 26.19 -3.72
C GLN A 224 31.26 27.05 -4.85
N PRO A 225 32.58 26.98 -5.10
CA PRO A 225 33.25 27.74 -6.14
C PRO A 225 32.85 27.28 -7.56
#